data_AF-A0A8J7MIR4-F1
#
_entry.id   AF-A0A8J7MIR4-F1
#
_cell.length_a   1.000
_cell.length_b   1.000
_cell.length_c   1.000
_cell.angle_alpha   90.00
_cell.angle_beta   90.00
_cell.angle_gamma   90.00
#
_symmetry.space_group_name_H-M   'P 1'
#
loop_
_entity.id
_entity.type
_entity.pdbx_description
1 polymer ?
#
loop_
_entity_poly.entity_id
_entity_poly.type
_entity_poly.pdbx_seq_one_letter_code
_entity_poly.pdbx_strand_id
1 'polypeptide(L)'
;MKLVIDQMQQRLEVPTYPERIISLVPSQTELLHYWGLGERVVGITKFCVHPKEWYKSKRRIGGTKTVDLEKIRALKPDLIIGNKEENTQSDIEALQKEYPVWMSDMQELEDVWEMMSSLGQLLTVQKESQTLVDCLKEDFLLLEKASNKPWRVAYFIWQNPFMVAGS
;
A
#
# COMPACT_ATOMS: atom_id res chain seq x y z
N MET A 1 4.56 -21.30 -5.97
CA MET A 1 4.89 -19.98 -6.54
C MET A 1 3.87 -19.68 -7.62
N LYS A 2 3.55 -18.41 -7.82
CA LYS A 2 2.71 -17.89 -8.91
C LYS A 2 3.40 -16.65 -9.48
N LEU A 3 3.24 -16.45 -10.79
CA LEU A 3 3.76 -15.27 -11.47
C LEU A 3 2.68 -14.19 -11.47
N VAL A 4 3.04 -12.99 -11.04
CA VAL A 4 2.15 -11.82 -11.04
C VAL A 4 2.86 -10.64 -11.69
N ILE A 5 2.07 -9.65 -12.11
CA ILE A 5 2.54 -8.37 -12.62
C ILE A 5 2.07 -7.29 -11.64
N ASP A 6 2.97 -6.39 -11.24
CA ASP A 6 2.61 -5.24 -10.40
C ASP A 6 2.23 -4.01 -11.24
N GLN A 7 1.84 -2.91 -10.60
CA GLN A 7 1.46 -1.69 -11.32
C GLN A 7 2.65 -1.02 -12.03
N MET A 8 3.88 -1.40 -11.67
CA MET A 8 5.09 -1.00 -12.38
C MET A 8 5.44 -1.90 -13.57
N GLN A 9 4.53 -2.79 -13.96
CA GLN A 9 4.68 -3.75 -15.05
C GLN A 9 5.84 -4.73 -14.83
N GLN A 10 6.26 -4.94 -13.58
CA GLN A 10 7.31 -5.87 -13.22
C GLN A 10 6.74 -7.26 -12.98
N ARG A 11 7.44 -8.28 -13.49
CA ARG A 11 7.08 -9.69 -13.29
C ARG A 11 7.70 -10.20 -12.00
N LEU A 12 6.86 -10.76 -11.13
CA LEU A 12 7.26 -11.22 -9.80
C LEU A 12 6.86 -12.69 -9.63
N GLU A 13 7.78 -13.51 -9.11
CA GLU A 13 7.44 -14.83 -8.59
C GLU A 13 7.18 -14.73 -7.09
N VAL A 14 5.94 -15.02 -6.70
CA VAL A 14 5.47 -14.87 -5.32
C VAL A 14 4.92 -16.20 -4.82
N PRO A 15 4.97 -16.52 -3.51
CA PRO A 15 4.25 -17.67 -2.99
C PRO A 15 2.76 -17.60 -3.33
N THR A 16 2.15 -18.78 -3.50
CA THR A 16 0.71 -18.85 -3.81
C THR A 16 -0.13 -18.22 -2.70
N TYR A 17 0.36 -18.34 -1.45
CA TYR A 17 -0.20 -17.76 -0.24
C TYR A 17 0.92 -17.14 0.60
N PRO A 18 1.25 -15.84 0.44
CA PRO A 18 2.30 -15.18 1.21
C PRO A 18 1.91 -15.02 2.68
N GLU A 19 2.74 -15.48 3.61
CA GLU A 19 2.46 -15.53 5.06
C GLU A 19 3.33 -14.57 5.88
N ARG A 20 4.37 -13.97 5.30
CA ARG A 20 5.32 -13.07 5.98
C ARG A 20 5.45 -11.77 5.19
N ILE A 21 4.43 -10.93 5.31
CA ILE A 21 4.28 -9.71 4.55
C ILE A 21 4.91 -8.53 5.30
N ILE A 22 5.65 -7.70 4.57
CA ILE A 22 6.05 -6.36 5.03
C ILE A 22 5.31 -5.31 4.21
N SER A 23 4.74 -4.31 4.88
CA SER A 23 4.19 -3.12 4.24
C SER A 23 5.10 -1.92 4.47
N LEU A 24 5.49 -1.26 3.38
CA LEU A 24 6.40 -0.12 3.40
C LEU A 24 5.66 1.24 3.43
N VAL A 25 4.33 1.25 3.48
CA VAL A 25 3.52 2.48 3.33
C VAL A 25 2.30 2.46 4.26
N PRO A 26 1.95 3.58 4.94
CA PRO A 26 0.81 3.63 5.86
C PRO A 26 -0.54 3.24 5.26
N SER A 27 -0.91 3.81 4.10
CA SER A 27 -2.20 3.52 3.45
C SER A 27 -2.39 2.04 3.13
N GLN A 28 -1.34 1.40 2.62
CA GLN A 28 -1.33 -0.04 2.36
C GLN A 28 -1.37 -0.86 3.65
N THR A 29 -0.71 -0.40 4.72
CA THR A 29 -0.78 -1.07 6.03
C THR A 29 -2.22 -1.10 6.55
N GLU A 30 -2.94 0.01 6.43
CA GLU A 30 -4.35 0.10 6.83
C GLU A 30 -5.25 -0.79 5.97
N LEU A 31 -5.00 -0.86 4.65
CA LEU A 31 -5.73 -1.77 3.75
C LEU A 31 -5.52 -3.24 4.12
N LEU A 32 -4.27 -3.65 4.38
CA LEU A 32 -3.96 -5.02 4.82
C LEU A 32 -4.63 -5.34 6.17
N HIS A 33 -4.70 -4.35 7.06
CA HIS A 33 -5.42 -4.48 8.32
C HIS A 33 -6.93 -4.67 8.09
N TYR A 34 -7.53 -3.86 7.21
CA TYR A 34 -8.94 -3.98 6.87
C TYR A 34 -9.29 -5.38 6.34
N TRP A 35 -8.41 -5.99 5.55
CA TRP A 35 -8.57 -7.37 5.06
C TRP A 35 -8.25 -8.46 6.10
N GLY A 36 -8.00 -8.11 7.36
CA GLY A 36 -7.78 -9.08 8.43
C GLY A 36 -6.45 -9.82 8.34
N LEU A 37 -5.45 -9.27 7.65
CA LEU A 37 -4.16 -9.92 7.40
C LEU A 37 -3.18 -9.83 8.58
N GLY A 38 -3.71 -9.69 9.80
CA GLY A 38 -2.94 -9.49 11.03
C GLY A 38 -1.82 -10.50 11.20
N GLU A 39 -2.11 -11.79 11.16
CA GLU A 39 -1.09 -12.83 11.38
C GLU A 39 -0.02 -12.87 10.29
N ARG A 40 -0.35 -12.40 9.08
CA ARG A 40 0.54 -12.43 7.92
C ARG A 40 1.46 -11.22 7.84
N VAL A 41 1.05 -10.07 8.38
CA VAL A 41 1.90 -8.86 8.39
C VAL A 41 2.88 -8.93 9.54
N VAL A 42 4.18 -8.98 9.22
CA VAL A 42 5.28 -9.11 10.20
C VAL A 42 6.06 -7.82 10.42
N GLY A 43 5.99 -6.87 9.48
CA GLY A 43 6.69 -5.60 9.57
C GLY A 43 5.95 -4.45 8.91
N ILE A 44 6.07 -3.26 9.52
CA ILE A 44 5.48 -2.00 9.06
C ILE A 44 6.48 -0.86 9.27
N THR A 45 6.33 0.26 8.57
CA THR A 45 7.18 1.43 8.82
C THR A 45 6.84 2.12 10.15
N LYS A 46 7.74 2.99 10.63
CA LYS A 46 7.50 3.84 11.80
C LYS A 46 6.36 4.86 11.60
N PHE A 47 5.95 5.10 10.36
CA PHE A 47 4.89 6.04 10.00
C PHE A 47 3.51 5.40 9.97
N CYS A 48 3.42 4.06 9.99
CA CYS A 48 2.17 3.31 10.08
C CYS A 48 1.62 3.36 11.51
N VAL A 49 1.19 4.55 11.96
CA VAL A 49 0.63 4.78 13.30
C VAL A 49 -0.79 4.23 13.46
N HIS A 50 -1.45 3.94 12.34
CA HIS A 50 -2.71 3.24 12.24
C HIS A 50 -2.51 1.88 11.55
N PRO A 51 -3.21 0.82 12.00
CA PRO A 51 -4.03 0.79 13.23
C PRO A 51 -3.14 0.74 14.50
N LYS A 52 -3.64 1.23 15.64
CA LYS A 52 -2.82 1.44 16.86
C LYS A 52 -2.23 0.14 17.42
N GLU A 53 -2.97 -0.94 17.28
CA GLU A 53 -2.60 -2.29 17.67
C GLU A 53 -1.41 -2.80 16.85
N TRP A 54 -1.33 -2.52 15.56
CA TRP A 54 -0.21 -2.91 14.73
C TRP A 54 0.99 -2.01 14.98
N TYR A 55 0.78 -0.71 15.18
CA TYR A 55 1.86 0.18 15.59
C TYR A 55 2.58 -0.30 16.86
N LYS A 56 1.82 -0.86 17.82
CA LYS A 56 2.37 -1.42 19.06
C LYS A 56 3.04 -2.79 18.84
N SER A 57 2.37 -3.70 18.13
CA SER A 57 2.73 -5.13 18.06
C SER A 57 3.69 -5.50 16.92
N LYS A 58 3.64 -4.83 15.76
CA LYS A 58 4.43 -5.18 14.59
C LYS A 58 5.85 -4.62 14.66
N ARG A 59 6.79 -5.26 13.97
CA ARG A 59 8.19 -4.80 13.92
C ARG A 59 8.29 -3.56 13.05
N ARG A 60 9.01 -2.54 13.55
CA ARG A 60 9.25 -1.29 12.82
C ARG A 60 10.47 -1.45 11.92
N ILE A 61 10.28 -1.34 10.60
CA ILE A 61 11.32 -1.60 9.58
C ILE A 61 11.94 -0.32 8.99
N GLY A 62 11.95 0.78 9.74
CA GLY A 62 12.48 2.08 9.27
C GLY A 62 11.38 3.05 8.85
N GLY A 63 11.72 4.01 7.99
CA GLY A 63 10.77 4.94 7.36
C GLY A 63 10.41 4.51 5.94
N THR A 64 9.55 5.28 5.24
CA THR A 64 9.20 5.02 3.84
C THR A 64 10.38 5.24 2.87
N LYS A 65 11.25 6.22 3.17
CA LYS A 65 12.45 6.60 2.38
C LYS A 65 13.79 6.24 3.04
N THR A 66 13.72 5.44 4.11
CA THR A 66 14.87 5.02 4.94
C THR A 66 14.55 3.68 5.55
N VAL A 67 14.33 2.66 4.70
CA VAL A 67 14.01 1.32 5.19
C VAL A 67 15.25 0.68 5.84
N ASP A 68 15.03 -0.17 6.83
CA ASP A 68 16.10 -0.87 7.54
C ASP A 68 16.24 -2.29 6.99
N LEU A 69 17.16 -2.45 6.03
CA LEU A 69 17.37 -3.72 5.33
C LEU A 69 17.74 -4.86 6.28
N GLU A 70 18.53 -4.60 7.32
CA GLU A 70 18.92 -5.63 8.30
C GLU A 70 17.71 -6.10 9.11
N LYS A 71 16.83 -5.18 9.55
CA LYS A 71 15.58 -5.56 10.20
C LYS A 71 14.66 -6.33 9.27
N ILE A 72 14.59 -5.97 8.00
CA ILE A 72 13.80 -6.68 6.99
C ILE A 72 14.34 -8.11 6.82
N ARG A 73 15.66 -8.27 6.65
CA ARG A 73 16.32 -9.59 6.55
C ARG A 73 16.03 -10.48 7.74
N ALA A 74 16.11 -9.94 8.95
CA ALA A 74 15.80 -10.67 10.18
C ALA A 74 14.36 -11.18 10.23
N LEU A 75 13.42 -10.48 9.59
CA LEU A 75 12.02 -10.89 9.50
C LEU A 75 11.77 -11.95 8.42
N LYS A 76 12.70 -12.19 7.49
CA LYS A 76 12.55 -13.18 6.41
C LYS A 76 11.18 -13.08 5.72
N PRO A 77 10.82 -11.92 5.14
CA PRO A 77 9.55 -11.77 4.46
C PRO A 77 9.49 -12.67 3.23
N ASP A 78 8.29 -13.02 2.82
CA ASP A 78 8.01 -13.74 1.58
C ASP A 78 7.23 -12.89 0.56
N LEU A 79 6.85 -11.67 0.97
CA LEU A 79 6.33 -10.60 0.13
C LEU A 79 6.58 -9.24 0.80
N ILE A 80 7.02 -8.26 0.01
CA ILE A 80 7.08 -6.85 0.42
C ILE A 80 6.14 -6.05 -0.48
N ILE A 81 5.37 -5.14 0.11
CA ILE A 81 4.43 -4.26 -0.61
C ILE A 81 4.87 -2.82 -0.42
N GLY A 82 5.06 -2.10 -1.52
CA GLY A 82 5.50 -0.70 -1.54
C GLY A 82 4.73 0.17 -2.52
N ASN A 83 5.14 1.43 -2.59
CA ASN A 83 4.59 2.45 -3.50
C ASN A 83 5.72 3.27 -4.12
N LYS A 84 5.59 3.55 -5.41
CA LYS A 84 6.59 4.26 -6.23
C LYS A 84 6.93 5.66 -5.72
N GLU A 85 5.95 6.42 -5.22
CA GLU A 85 6.17 7.81 -4.78
C GLU A 85 6.70 7.90 -3.35
N GLU A 86 6.29 6.95 -2.51
CA GLU A 86 6.62 6.92 -1.08
C GLU A 86 7.98 6.29 -0.80
N ASN A 87 8.39 5.29 -1.60
CA ASN A 87 9.62 4.54 -1.39
C ASN A 87 10.73 4.98 -2.33
N THR A 88 11.95 5.10 -1.80
CA THR A 88 13.12 5.46 -2.60
C THR A 88 13.53 4.29 -3.51
N GLN A 89 13.79 4.59 -4.78
CA GLN A 89 14.18 3.59 -5.78
C GLN A 89 15.35 2.71 -5.31
N SER A 90 16.39 3.30 -4.70
CA SER A 90 17.56 2.56 -4.20
C SER A 90 17.22 1.50 -3.16
N ASP A 91 16.25 1.80 -2.28
CA ASP A 91 15.81 0.88 -1.22
C ASP A 91 15.01 -0.27 -1.84
N ILE A 92 14.13 0.03 -2.80
CA ILE A 92 13.35 -0.98 -3.53
C ILE A 92 14.26 -1.90 -4.34
N GLU A 93 15.21 -1.35 -5.10
CA GLU A 93 16.18 -2.13 -5.88
C GLU A 93 17.06 -3.02 -4.99
N ALA A 94 17.39 -2.57 -3.78
CA ALA A 94 18.11 -3.40 -2.81
C ALA A 94 17.25 -4.57 -2.33
N LEU A 95 15.98 -4.32 -1.99
CA LEU A 95 15.04 -5.34 -1.54
C LEU A 95 14.70 -6.37 -2.63
N GLN A 96 14.55 -5.92 -3.88
CA GLN A 96 14.22 -6.78 -5.03
C GLN A 96 15.31 -7.81 -5.36
N LYS A 97 16.53 -7.62 -4.88
CA LYS A 97 17.61 -8.62 -5.00
C LYS A 97 17.40 -9.83 -4.10
N GLU A 98 16.58 -9.69 -3.06
CA GLU A 98 16.43 -10.69 -1.99
C GLU A 98 14.98 -11.19 -1.83
N TYR A 99 13.99 -10.37 -2.17
CA TYR A 99 12.57 -10.63 -1.92
C TYR A 99 11.70 -10.21 -3.10
N PRO A 100 10.54 -10.86 -3.30
CA PRO A 100 9.53 -10.32 -4.21
C PRO A 100 8.94 -9.03 -3.62
N VAL A 101 9.08 -7.93 -4.36
CA VAL A 101 8.56 -6.61 -3.98
C VAL A 101 7.48 -6.21 -4.97
N TRP A 102 6.24 -6.13 -4.51
CA TRP A 102 5.11 -5.65 -5.30
C TRP A 102 4.97 -4.13 -5.14
N MET A 103 5.02 -3.39 -6.24
CA MET A 103 4.95 -1.93 -6.24
C MET A 103 3.63 -1.42 -6.80
N SER A 104 3.01 -0.51 -6.05
CA SER A 104 1.92 0.34 -6.55
C SER A 104 2.44 1.58 -7.27
N ASP A 105 1.69 2.03 -8.27
CA ASP A 105 1.82 3.29 -8.97
C ASP A 105 0.42 3.89 -9.09
N MET A 106 0.24 5.15 -8.67
CA MET A 106 -1.06 5.78 -8.53
C MET A 106 -1.06 7.10 -9.29
N GLN A 107 -1.90 7.23 -10.30
CA GLN A 107 -2.09 8.45 -11.08
C GLN A 107 -3.55 8.90 -11.04
N GLU A 108 -4.47 7.95 -11.13
CA GLU A 108 -5.90 8.17 -11.18
C GLU A 108 -6.64 7.28 -10.16
N LEU A 109 -7.94 7.52 -9.98
CA LEU A 109 -8.74 6.77 -9.02
C LEU A 109 -8.87 5.30 -9.42
N GLU A 110 -8.87 5.03 -10.73
CA GLU A 110 -8.89 3.72 -11.34
C GLU A 110 -7.72 2.84 -10.86
N ASP A 111 -6.53 3.43 -10.72
CA ASP A 111 -5.34 2.73 -10.24
C ASP A 111 -5.52 2.20 -8.81
N VAL A 112 -6.34 2.86 -8.00
CA VAL A 112 -6.67 2.40 -6.64
C VAL A 112 -7.49 1.12 -6.70
N TRP A 113 -8.49 1.06 -7.58
CA TRP A 113 -9.31 -0.14 -7.79
C TRP A 113 -8.48 -1.31 -8.31
N GLU A 114 -7.56 -1.03 -9.22
CA GLU A 114 -6.65 -2.02 -9.80
C GLU A 114 -5.66 -2.55 -8.75
N MET A 115 -5.06 -1.67 -7.95
CA MET A 115 -4.19 -2.06 -6.83
C MET A 115 -4.95 -2.97 -5.87
N MET A 116 -6.14 -2.56 -5.43
CA MET A 116 -6.95 -3.33 -4.48
C MET A 116 -7.28 -4.71 -5.04
N SER A 117 -7.78 -4.77 -6.28
CA SER A 117 -8.14 -6.03 -6.94
C SER A 117 -6.93 -6.95 -7.11
N SER A 118 -5.79 -6.39 -7.55
CA SER A 118 -4.54 -7.14 -7.76
C SER A 118 -3.99 -7.70 -6.45
N LEU A 119 -3.95 -6.87 -5.39
CA LEU A 119 -3.53 -7.32 -4.07
C LEU A 119 -4.54 -8.30 -3.47
N GLY A 120 -5.84 -8.11 -3.67
CA GLY A 120 -6.88 -9.05 -3.24
C GLY A 120 -6.68 -10.44 -3.85
N GLN A 121 -6.32 -10.52 -5.14
CA GLN A 121 -5.96 -11.78 -5.79
C GLN A 121 -4.61 -12.34 -5.31
N LEU A 122 -3.60 -11.47 -5.16
CA LEU A 122 -2.27 -11.86 -4.69
C LEU A 122 -2.33 -12.46 -3.27
N LEU A 123 -3.16 -11.88 -2.41
CA LEU A 123 -3.24 -12.20 -0.99
C LEU A 123 -4.39 -13.15 -0.66
N THR A 124 -5.15 -13.63 -1.66
CA THR A 124 -6.26 -14.58 -1.49
C THR A 124 -7.37 -14.03 -0.57
N VAL A 125 -7.71 -12.75 -0.76
CA VAL A 125 -8.79 -12.02 -0.08
C VAL A 125 -9.69 -11.31 -1.11
N GLN A 126 -9.93 -11.98 -2.24
CA GLN A 126 -10.64 -11.42 -3.40
C GLN A 126 -12.05 -10.96 -3.01
N LYS A 127 -12.73 -11.69 -2.13
CA LYS A 127 -14.09 -11.36 -1.71
C LYS A 127 -14.11 -10.06 -0.90
N GLU A 128 -13.23 -9.94 0.08
CA GLU A 128 -13.09 -8.76 0.94
C GLU A 128 -12.64 -7.54 0.12
N SER A 129 -11.71 -7.75 -0.81
CA SER A 129 -11.27 -6.73 -1.76
C SER A 129 -12.40 -6.25 -2.65
N GLN A 130 -13.13 -7.16 -3.31
CA GLN A 130 -14.22 -6.80 -4.20
C GLN A 130 -15.33 -6.06 -3.45
N THR A 131 -15.69 -6.53 -2.26
CA THR A 131 -16.69 -5.87 -1.41
C THR A 131 -16.28 -4.42 -1.12
N LEU A 132 -15.03 -4.18 -0.74
CA LEU A 132 -14.56 -2.82 -0.45
C LEU A 132 -14.51 -1.94 -1.71
N VAL A 133 -14.06 -2.48 -2.85
CA VAL A 133 -14.05 -1.75 -4.12
C VAL A 133 -15.47 -1.36 -4.53
N ASP A 134 -16.44 -2.26 -4.41
CA ASP A 134 -17.83 -1.99 -4.78
C ASP A 134 -18.45 -0.91 -3.87
N CYS A 135 -18.23 -0.99 -2.55
CA CYS A 135 -18.67 0.04 -1.62
C CYS A 135 -18.06 1.41 -1.94
N LEU A 136 -16.75 1.48 -2.18
CA LEU A 136 -16.09 2.75 -2.49
C LEU A 136 -16.59 3.33 -3.81
N LYS A 137 -16.78 2.51 -4.85
CA LYS A 137 -17.37 2.96 -6.11
C LYS A 137 -18.78 3.52 -5.92
N GLU A 138 -19.60 2.88 -5.09
CA GLU A 138 -20.94 3.40 -4.75
C GLU A 138 -20.85 4.75 -4.01
N ASP A 139 -19.96 4.88 -3.02
CA ASP A 139 -19.74 6.13 -2.29
C ASP A 139 -19.30 7.27 -3.22
N PHE A 140 -18.37 7.02 -4.14
CA PHE A 140 -17.95 8.02 -5.13
C PHE A 140 -19.10 8.44 -6.06
N LEU A 141 -19.94 7.50 -6.51
CA LEU A 141 -21.13 7.82 -7.31
C LEU A 141 -22.15 8.67 -6.53
N LEU A 142 -22.27 8.45 -5.21
CA LEU A 142 -23.13 9.28 -4.36
C LEU A 142 -22.57 10.69 -4.20
N LEU A 143 -21.25 10.84 -4.07
CA LEU A 143 -20.58 12.14 -3.99
C LEU A 143 -20.79 12.97 -5.26
N GLU A 144 -20.65 12.36 -6.44
CA GLU A 144 -20.91 13.02 -7.73
C GLU A 144 -22.36 13.51 -7.84
N LYS A 145 -23.33 12.75 -7.33
CA LYS A 145 -24.75 13.15 -7.33
C LYS A 145 -25.06 14.24 -6.30
N ALA A 146 -24.35 14.29 -5.19
CA ALA A 146 -24.66 15.15 -4.06
C ALA A 146 -24.31 16.64 -4.31
N SER A 147 -23.31 16.96 -5.13
CA SER A 147 -22.95 18.36 -5.42
C SER A 147 -22.19 18.52 -6.73
N ASN A 148 -22.87 19.05 -7.74
CA ASN A 148 -22.26 19.49 -9.01
C ASN A 148 -21.94 20.99 -9.05
N LYS A 149 -22.01 21.69 -7.90
CA LYS A 149 -21.71 23.11 -7.88
C LYS A 149 -20.19 23.31 -7.82
N PRO A 150 -19.57 23.96 -8.82
CA PRO A 150 -18.13 24.22 -8.78
C PRO A 150 -17.85 25.26 -7.69
N TRP A 151 -17.08 24.86 -6.68
CA TRP A 151 -16.53 25.77 -5.67
C TRP A 151 -15.08 26.08 -6.01
N ARG A 152 -14.69 27.34 -5.88
CA ARG A 152 -13.27 27.70 -5.91
C ARG A 152 -12.67 27.36 -4.55
N VAL A 153 -11.78 26.37 -4.52
CA VAL A 153 -11.14 25.88 -3.30
C VAL A 153 -9.63 25.99 -3.46
N ALA A 154 -8.92 26.32 -2.38
CA ALA A 154 -7.48 26.20 -2.28
C ALA A 154 -7.17 25.14 -1.21
N TYR A 155 -6.59 24.01 -1.63
CA TYR A 155 -6.28 22.89 -0.73
C TYR A 155 -4.82 22.95 -0.28
N PHE A 156 -4.61 23.35 0.97
CA PHE A 156 -3.27 23.45 1.57
C PHE A 156 -2.82 22.09 2.09
N ILE A 157 -1.67 21.63 1.61
CA ILE A 157 -1.09 20.33 1.95
C ILE A 157 0.15 20.43 2.83
N TRP A 158 0.72 21.63 2.99
CA TRP A 158 1.89 21.85 3.84
C TRP A 158 1.94 23.29 4.38
N GLN A 159 2.66 23.45 5.50
CA GLN A 159 2.96 24.74 6.10
C GLN A 159 4.48 24.86 6.32
N ASN A 160 5.04 26.01 5.94
CA ASN A 160 6.48 26.33 5.93
C ASN A 160 7.34 25.57 4.88
N PRO A 161 7.32 26.01 3.60
CA PRO A 161 6.43 27.04 3.05
C PRO A 161 5.00 26.53 2.92
N PHE A 162 4.03 27.44 2.81
CA PHE A 162 2.69 27.02 2.41
C PHE A 162 2.76 26.34 1.04
N MET A 163 2.22 25.13 0.95
CA MET A 163 2.09 24.40 -0.30
C MET A 163 0.62 24.09 -0.53
N VAL A 164 0.19 24.26 -1.77
CA VAL A 164 -1.17 23.96 -2.23
C VAL A 164 -1.12 22.82 -3.24
N ALA A 165 -2.11 21.93 -3.21
CA ALA A 165 -2.35 21.01 -4.30
C ALA A 165 -2.87 21.81 -5.50
N GLY A 166 -2.12 21.77 -6.60
CA GLY A 166 -2.51 22.39 -7.87
C GLY A 166 -3.43 21.49 -8.69
N SER A 167 -4.06 22.10 -9.70
CA SER A 167 -4.82 21.42 -10.77
C SER A 167 -4.09 21.56 -12.09
#